data_AF-A0A6A7KR57-F1
#
_entry.id   AF-A0A6A7KR57-F1
#
_cell.length_a   1.000
_cell.length_b   1.000
_cell.length_c   1.000
_cell.angle_alpha   90.00
_cell.angle_beta   90.00
_cell.angle_gamma   90.00
#
_symmetry.space_group_name_H-M   'P 1'
#
loop_
_entity.id
_entity.type
_entity.pdbx_description
1 polymer ?
#
loop_
_entity_poly.entity_id
_entity_poly.type
_entity_poly.pdbx_seq_one_letter_code
_entity_poly.pdbx_strand_id
1 'polypeptide(L)'
;MFALFRRLWAGEESLARTFWEFSVVYGLAANVTSTIASMSVAAAGYSGWLALAVFLLPAPYMLFVLISVWRSAARHPGSKVWADLARPASVVWTALMILI
;
A
#
# COMPACT_ATOMS: atom_id res chain seq x y z
N MET A 1 -16.35 -3.77 7.97
CA MET A 1 -14.88 -3.70 7.78
C MET A 1 -14.26 -5.02 7.35
N PHE A 2 -14.36 -6.10 8.14
CA PHE A 2 -13.70 -7.40 7.84
C PHE A 2 -14.04 -8.03 6.48
N ALA A 3 -15.30 -7.89 6.02
CA ALA A 3 -15.72 -8.39 4.72
C ALA A 3 -14.97 -7.72 3.55
N LEU A 4 -14.66 -6.42 3.66
CA LEU A 4 -13.91 -5.69 2.64
C LEU A 4 -12.46 -6.16 2.55
N PHE A 5 -11.79 -6.31 3.70
CA PHE A 5 -10.43 -6.86 3.76
C PHE A 5 -10.36 -8.27 3.17
N ARG A 6 -11.35 -9.12 3.46
CA ARG A 6 -11.42 -10.47 2.88
C ARG A 6 -11.58 -10.43 1.35
N ARG A 7 -12.41 -9.53 0.82
CA ARG A 7 -12.63 -9.37 -0.63
C ARG A 7 -11.41 -8.80 -1.35
N LEU A 8 -10.72 -7.82 -0.75
CA LEU A 8 -9.44 -7.29 -1.24
C LEU A 8 -8.38 -8.39 -1.28
N TRP A 9 -8.20 -9.11 -0.17
CA TRP A 9 -7.25 -10.21 -0.09
C TRP A 9 -7.56 -11.33 -1.09
N ALA A 10 -8.85 -11.62 -1.33
CA ALA A 10 -9.27 -12.60 -2.32
C ALA A 10 -9.13 -12.11 -3.77
N GLY A 11 -8.87 -10.81 -3.99
CA GLY A 11 -8.83 -10.21 -5.33
C GLY A 11 -10.21 -10.16 -6.00
N GLU A 12 -11.28 -10.07 -5.21
CA GLU A 12 -12.67 -9.98 -5.70
C GLU A 12 -13.12 -8.53 -5.96
N GLU A 13 -12.35 -7.57 -5.48
CA GLU A 13 -12.53 -6.14 -5.80
C GLU A 13 -11.92 -5.79 -7.15
N SER A 14 -12.43 -4.74 -7.78
CA SER A 14 -11.97 -4.32 -9.10
C SER A 14 -10.51 -3.88 -9.08
N LEU A 15 -9.77 -4.21 -10.14
CA LEU A 15 -8.35 -3.90 -10.27
C LEU A 15 -8.09 -2.39 -10.17
N ALA A 16 -8.92 -1.59 -10.86
CA ALA A 16 -8.81 -0.13 -10.86
C ALA A 16 -8.99 0.45 -9.45
N ARG A 17 -9.99 -0.04 -8.69
CA ARG A 17 -10.24 0.42 -7.33
C ARG A 17 -9.13 0.00 -6.38
N THR A 18 -8.70 -1.25 -6.45
CA THR A 18 -7.63 -1.80 -5.62
C THR A 18 -6.31 -1.06 -5.85
N PHE A 19 -6.01 -0.69 -7.10
CA PHE A 19 -4.82 0.10 -7.43
C PHE A 19 -4.95 1.57 -7.01
N TRP A 20 -5.95 2.30 -7.49
CA TRP A 20 -6.02 3.75 -7.26
C TRP A 20 -6.41 4.11 -5.84
N GLU A 21 -7.48 3.52 -5.31
CA GLU A 21 -8.00 3.89 -3.98
C GLU A 21 -7.10 3.33 -2.88
N PHE A 22 -6.85 2.01 -2.92
CA PHE A 22 -6.13 1.35 -1.84
C PHE A 22 -4.61 1.50 -1.93
N SER A 23 -4.03 1.36 -3.13
CA SER A 23 -2.57 1.45 -3.28
C SER A 23 -2.09 2.88 -3.32
N VAL A 24 -2.70 3.73 -4.17
CA VAL A 24 -2.22 5.10 -4.37
C VAL A 24 -2.72 6.03 -3.27
N VAL A 25 -4.03 6.21 -3.12
CA VAL A 25 -4.58 7.20 -2.18
C VAL A 25 -4.30 6.83 -0.73
N TYR A 26 -4.75 5.64 -0.30
CA TYR A 26 -4.53 5.21 1.09
C TYR A 26 -3.06 4.89 1.39
N GLY A 27 -2.31 4.37 0.42
CA GLY A 27 -0.87 4.16 0.58
C GLY A 27 -0.10 5.46 0.77
N LEU A 28 -0.40 6.49 -0.02
CA LEU A 28 0.22 7.81 0.14
C LEU A 28 -0.18 8.45 1.48
N ALA A 29 -1.46 8.44 1.82
CA ALA A 29 -1.95 9.02 3.07
C ALA A 29 -1.30 8.35 4.29
N ALA A 30 -1.16 7.02 4.28
CA ALA A 30 -0.48 6.28 5.34
C ALA A 30 1.00 6.66 5.46
N ASN A 31 1.75 6.75 4.36
CA ASN A 31 3.17 7.13 4.40
C ASN A 31 3.35 8.58 4.86
N VAL A 32 2.61 9.54 4.29
CA VAL A 32 2.73 10.95 4.71
C VAL A 32 2.44 11.11 6.21
N THR A 33 1.39 10.45 6.71
CA THR A 33 1.06 10.48 8.14
C THR A 33 2.18 9.86 8.99
N SER A 34 2.71 8.72 8.55
CA SER A 34 3.80 8.01 9.21
C SER A 34 5.09 8.83 9.25
N THR A 35 5.46 9.46 8.15
CA THR A 35 6.65 10.31 8.04
C THR A 35 6.54 11.53 8.94
N ILE A 36 5.40 12.23 8.93
CA ILE A 36 5.15 13.37 9.85
C ILE A 36 5.23 12.91 11.31
N ALA A 37 4.64 11.77 11.64
CA ALA A 37 4.67 11.22 13.00
C ALA A 37 6.10 10.82 13.42
N SER A 38 6.86 10.18 12.54
CA SER A 38 8.27 9.82 12.76
C SER A 38 9.14 11.05 13.00
N MET A 39 8.99 12.08 12.18
CA MET A 39 9.70 13.35 12.36
C MET A 39 9.32 14.03 13.68
N SER A 40 8.05 13.97 14.08
CA SER A 40 7.59 14.51 15.36
C SER A 40 8.20 13.77 16.55
N VAL A 41 8.30 12.44 16.47
CA VAL A 41 8.97 11.60 17.48
C VAL A 41 10.45 11.95 17.58
N ALA A 42 11.13 12.11 16.44
CA ALA A 42 12.53 12.52 16.42
C ALA A 42 12.73 13.94 16.98
N ALA A 43 11.88 14.90 16.60
CA ALA A 43 11.93 16.28 17.07
C ALA A 43 11.66 16.42 18.57
N ALA A 44 10.84 15.53 19.14
CA ALA A 44 10.61 15.45 20.58
C ALA A 44 11.77 14.82 21.37
N GLY A 45 12.84 14.39 20.70
CA GLY A 45 14.05 13.84 21.33
C GLY A 45 13.95 12.37 21.74
N TYR A 46 12.94 11.64 21.26
CA TYR A 46 12.85 10.20 21.48
C TYR A 46 13.92 9.42 20.69
N SER A 47 14.10 8.14 21.03
CA SER A 47 15.08 7.28 20.36
C SER A 47 14.85 7.19 18.85
N GLY A 48 15.95 7.16 18.08
CA GLY A 48 15.90 6.97 16.62
C GLY A 48 15.22 5.65 16.22
N TRP A 49 15.34 4.60 17.05
CA TRP A 49 14.64 3.33 16.84
C TRP A 49 13.12 3.47 16.89
N LEU A 50 12.59 4.30 17.78
CA LEU A 50 11.15 4.58 17.85
C LEU A 50 10.69 5.36 16.62
N ALA A 51 11.45 6.38 16.20
CA ALA A 51 11.14 7.12 14.98
C ALA A 51 11.15 6.21 13.74
N LEU A 52 12.13 5.31 13.62
CA LEU A 52 12.18 4.31 12.56
C LEU A 52 11.01 3.32 12.61
N ALA A 53 10.65 2.83 13.80
CA ALA A 53 9.52 1.94 13.97
C ALA A 53 8.21 2.61 13.53
N VAL A 54 8.01 3.88 13.90
CA VAL A 54 6.86 4.68 13.46
C VAL A 54 6.88 4.84 11.94
N PHE A 55 8.01 5.24 11.36
CA PHE A 55 8.17 5.41 9.90
C PHE A 55 7.75 4.16 9.12
N LEU A 56 8.15 2.97 9.59
CA LEU A 56 7.89 1.69 8.94
C LEU A 56 6.50 1.10 9.22
N LEU A 57 5.65 1.75 10.03
CA LEU A 57 4.29 1.27 10.35
C LEU A 57 3.41 0.98 9.11
N PRO A 58 3.47 1.74 8.01
CA PRO A 58 2.66 1.46 6.81
C PRO A 58 3.11 0.23 6.03
N ALA A 59 4.33 -0.29 6.24
CA ALA A 59 4.90 -1.34 5.41
C ALA A 59 4.03 -2.62 5.35
N PRO A 60 3.46 -3.14 6.46
CA PRO A 60 2.55 -4.29 6.41
C PRO A 60 1.29 -4.01 5.57
N TYR A 61 0.75 -2.80 5.64
CA TYR A 61 -0.40 -2.39 4.83
C TYR A 61 -0.03 -2.35 3.35
N MET A 62 1.14 -1.82 2.99
CA MET A 62 1.59 -1.77 1.59
C MET A 62 1.77 -3.17 1.00
N LEU A 63 2.33 -4.10 1.75
CA LEU A 63 2.47 -5.50 1.34
C LEU A 63 1.10 -6.16 1.13
N PHE A 64 0.15 -5.92 2.05
CA PHE A 64 -1.21 -6.41 1.91
C PHE A 64 -1.89 -5.93 0.63
N VAL A 65 -1.78 -4.62 0.33
CA VAL A 65 -2.38 -4.04 -0.87
C VAL A 65 -1.68 -4.52 -2.13
N LEU A 66 -0.35 -4.64 -2.13
CA LEU A 66 0.42 -5.20 -3.26
C LEU A 66 -0.09 -6.61 -3.63
N ILE A 67 -0.24 -7.48 -2.64
CA ILE A 67 -0.78 -8.83 -2.84
C ILE A 67 -2.22 -8.75 -3.37
N SER A 68 -3.04 -7.85 -2.83
CA SER A 68 -4.43 -7.66 -3.26
C SER A 68 -4.52 -7.21 -4.73
N VAL A 69 -3.66 -6.29 -5.17
CA VAL A 69 -3.57 -5.85 -6.58
C VAL A 69 -3.20 -7.02 -7.48
N TRP A 70 -2.19 -7.81 -7.09
CA TRP A 70 -1.74 -8.95 -7.88
C TRP A 70 -2.81 -10.03 -8.03
N ARG A 71 -3.56 -10.30 -6.95
CA ARG A 71 -4.67 -11.26 -6.96
C ARG A 71 -5.88 -10.74 -7.75
N SER A 72 -6.20 -9.46 -7.64
CA SER A 72 -7.24 -8.81 -8.46
C SER A 72 -6.88 -8.82 -9.95
N ALA A 73 -5.60 -8.56 -10.29
CA ALA A 73 -5.10 -8.63 -11.66
C ALA A 73 -5.19 -10.05 -12.24
N ALA A 74 -4.89 -11.08 -11.43
CA ALA A 74 -5.01 -12.48 -11.85
C ALA A 74 -6.46 -12.92 -12.12
N ARG A 75 -7.43 -12.28 -11.47
CA ARG A 75 -8.86 -12.56 -11.61
C ARG A 75 -9.56 -11.60 -12.58
N HIS A 76 -8.84 -10.68 -13.21
CA HIS A 76 -9.45 -9.64 -14.04
C HIS A 76 -10.02 -10.23 -15.35
N PRO A 77 -11.35 -10.21 -15.55
CA PRO A 77 -11.97 -10.80 -16.75
C PRO A 77 -11.85 -9.90 -18.00
N GLY A 78 -11.39 -8.65 -17.84
CA GLY A 78 -11.25 -7.65 -18.91
C GLY A 78 -9.94 -7.75 -19.70
N SER A 79 -9.56 -6.66 -20.36
CA SER A 79 -8.34 -6.59 -21.18
C SER A 79 -7.08 -6.92 -20.36
N LYS A 80 -6.37 -7.97 -20.78
CA LYS A 80 -5.12 -8.44 -20.16
C LYS A 80 -4.04 -7.37 -20.08
N VAL A 81 -4.05 -6.39 -20.99
CA VAL A 81 -3.09 -5.28 -21.03
C VAL A 81 -3.07 -4.49 -19.72
N TRP A 82 -4.24 -4.20 -19.14
CA TRP A 82 -4.33 -3.46 -17.88
C TRP A 82 -3.88 -4.30 -16.68
N ALA A 83 -4.17 -5.60 -16.70
CA ALA A 83 -3.71 -6.53 -15.65
C ALA A 83 -2.19 -6.69 -15.66
N ASP A 84 -1.59 -6.75 -16.85
CA ASP A 84 -0.14 -6.91 -17.03
C ASP A 84 0.64 -5.63 -16.70
N LEU A 85 0.06 -4.43 -16.92
CA LEU A 85 0.64 -3.15 -16.51
C LEU A 85 0.52 -2.89 -14.99
N ALA A 86 -0.60 -3.27 -14.37
CA ALA A 86 -0.86 -2.99 -12.96
C ALA A 86 0.10 -3.73 -12.01
N ARG A 87 0.60 -4.90 -12.40
CA ARG A 87 1.55 -5.70 -11.61
C ARG A 87 2.90 -5.01 -11.42
N PRO A 88 3.66 -4.66 -12.48
CA PRO A 88 4.92 -3.94 -12.32
C PRO A 88 4.69 -2.54 -11.75
N ALA A 89 3.60 -1.85 -12.12
CA ALA A 89 3.29 -0.53 -11.56
C ALA A 89 3.07 -0.57 -10.05
N SER A 90 2.36 -1.57 -9.53
CA SER A 90 2.17 -1.73 -8.07
C SER A 90 3.47 -2.07 -7.35
N VAL A 91 4.36 -2.86 -7.94
CA VAL A 91 5.69 -3.12 -7.35
C VAL A 91 6.51 -1.84 -7.27
N VAL A 92 6.61 -1.09 -8.37
CA VAL A 92 7.35 0.18 -8.41
C VAL A 92 6.77 1.17 -7.39
N TRP A 93 5.45 1.28 -7.32
CA TRP A 93 4.77 2.15 -6.37
C TRP A 93 5.06 1.75 -4.92
N THR A 94 4.91 0.47 -4.57
CA THR A 94 5.20 -0.01 -3.22
C THR A 94 6.67 0.19 -2.85
N ALA A 95 7.60 -0.05 -3.77
CA ALA A 95 9.02 0.19 -3.53
C ALA A 95 9.32 1.67 -3.29
N LEU A 96 8.75 2.57 -4.12
CA LEU A 96 8.90 4.01 -3.97
C LEU A 96 8.34 4.51 -2.64
N MET A 97 7.22 3.97 -2.20
CA MET A 97 6.57 4.36 -0.94
C MET A 97 7.28 3.82 0.30
N ILE A 98 8.08 2.76 0.21
CA ILE A 98 8.93 2.30 1.33
C ILE A 98 10.13 3.24 1.53
N LEU A 99 10.53 3.98 0.48
CA LEU A 99 11.67 4.90 0.50
C LEU A 99 11.31 6.33 0.95
N ILE A 100 10.02 6.66 1.08
CA ILE A 100 9.48 8.01 1.35
C ILE A 100 8.65 8.00 2.63
#